data_AF-F4G3L3-F1
#
_entry.id   AF-F4G3L3-F1
#
_cell.length_a   1.000
_cell.length_b   1.000
_cell.length_c   1.000
_cell.angle_alpha   90.00
_cell.angle_beta   90.00
_cell.angle_gamma   90.00
#
_symmetry.space_group_name_H-M   'P 1'
#
loop_
_entity.id
_entity.type
_entity.pdbx_description
1 polymer ?
#
loop_
_entity_poly.entity_id
_entity_poly.type
_entity_poly.pdbx_seq_one_letter_code
_entity_poly.pdbx_strand_id
1 'polypeptide(L)'
;MLELVFNDSHMLVLWILSIVFSSLISFVLAKSRSDYTFLFPFTNFLTLIYQSYDVLPSLLLSGLLGYYLLTIMKRSNVTSEINLITPLWVFSLSISSLTLQISTTLWLTSIILLNSFYLIVLKPLRVRLNSSPLVSLYVIMIGFLSIFLFSVDTLGVSSIQESNLGPWIGLNFLWNSILSFAAIVSSPNFMILMGVWTGVPLVYKIFKSKKLENKIRLTLTFIAYWVYSIYLPSFSPFQNVFPYIPYSWFNGFGTFGPVAPYFLVGILGTYAVTAVLSFLFGSRQICSVTCTAPYMLTFASGLKTFNRSSKLGRKTLTSKMSPIFKITSVLIWINILAFAVISYLNQVNYLHILILNQDPTVFLASLYFNFVWYIQFLLIPFFGDYACVNHGLCGWGTYNQLFSYLGPFKLKVKDPSTCLSCKTVDCAKACPVGLTDMRASFIKKGEFKAFKCVGAGECIEDCPYDNIFIYDGRASIRKMMSKLRSLR
;
A
#
# COMPACT_ATOMS: atom_id res chain seq x y z
N MET A 1 -30.47 -17.81 11.56
CA MET A 1 -29.67 -17.22 10.46
C MET A 1 -29.25 -15.77 10.76
N LEU A 2 -30.14 -14.91 11.28
CA LEU A 2 -29.77 -13.57 11.80
C LEU A 2 -28.88 -13.60 13.05
N GLU A 3 -29.04 -14.56 13.97
CA GLU A 3 -28.17 -14.69 15.16
C GLU A 3 -26.72 -15.10 14.83
N LEU A 4 -26.49 -15.85 13.77
CA LEU A 4 -25.13 -16.24 13.33
C LEU A 4 -24.37 -15.04 12.74
N VAL A 5 -25.05 -14.19 11.97
CA VAL A 5 -24.45 -12.96 11.41
C VAL A 5 -24.16 -11.93 12.50
N PHE A 6 -24.99 -11.86 13.55
CA PHE A 6 -24.75 -10.97 14.68
C PHE A 6 -23.51 -11.38 15.50
N ASN A 7 -23.27 -12.68 15.69
CA ASN A 7 -22.11 -13.16 16.46
C ASN A 7 -20.76 -12.82 15.79
N ASP A 8 -20.68 -12.92 14.45
CA ASP A 8 -19.46 -12.59 13.70
C ASP A 8 -19.14 -11.09 13.74
N SER A 9 -20.16 -10.23 13.76
CA SER A 9 -19.96 -8.77 13.79
C SER A 9 -19.42 -8.26 15.14
N HIS A 10 -19.82 -8.86 16.26
CA HIS A 10 -19.26 -8.56 17.59
C HIS A 10 -17.82 -9.08 17.73
N MET A 11 -17.54 -10.25 17.17
CA MET A 11 -16.18 -10.80 17.11
C MET A 11 -15.23 -9.92 16.29
N LEU A 12 -15.72 -9.35 15.18
CA LEU A 12 -14.96 -8.39 14.37
C LEU A 12 -14.67 -7.08 15.11
N VAL A 13 -15.62 -6.56 15.89
CA VAL A 13 -15.39 -5.37 16.74
C VAL A 13 -14.32 -5.68 17.79
N LEU A 14 -14.37 -6.87 18.41
CA LEU A 14 -13.34 -7.32 19.34
C LEU A 14 -11.96 -7.49 18.66
N TRP A 15 -11.92 -7.94 17.40
CA TRP A 15 -10.69 -8.00 16.60
C TRP A 15 -10.12 -6.62 16.29
N ILE A 16 -10.96 -5.69 15.81
CA ILE A 16 -10.52 -4.32 15.52
C ILE A 16 -10.05 -3.65 16.81
N LEU A 17 -10.76 -3.85 17.92
CA LEU A 17 -10.36 -3.36 19.23
C LEU A 17 -9.05 -4.01 19.70
N SER A 18 -8.82 -5.30 19.46
CA SER A 18 -7.53 -5.95 19.82
C SER A 18 -6.38 -5.45 18.96
N ILE A 19 -6.59 -5.19 17.67
CA ILE A 19 -5.59 -4.61 16.76
C ILE A 19 -5.27 -3.17 17.18
N VAL A 20 -6.29 -2.37 17.47
CA VAL A 20 -6.13 -0.98 17.94
C VAL A 20 -5.44 -0.96 19.30
N PHE A 21 -5.84 -1.83 20.22
CA PHE A 21 -5.31 -1.91 21.58
C PHE A 21 -3.89 -2.46 21.62
N SER A 22 -3.57 -3.50 20.85
CA SER A 22 -2.19 -4.01 20.71
C SER A 22 -1.28 -2.95 20.08
N SER A 23 -1.74 -2.26 19.03
CA SER A 23 -1.01 -1.14 18.41
C SER A 23 -0.78 0.01 19.40
N LEU A 24 -1.78 0.33 20.24
CA LEU A 24 -1.69 1.34 21.31
C LEU A 24 -0.75 0.91 22.42
N ILE A 25 -0.81 -0.34 22.89
CA ILE A 25 0.07 -0.88 23.94
C ILE A 25 1.51 -0.93 23.45
N SER A 26 1.76 -1.49 22.26
CA SER A 26 3.09 -1.48 21.65
C SER A 26 3.63 -0.04 21.54
N PHE A 27 2.77 0.92 21.24
CA PHE A 27 3.16 2.34 21.19
C PHE A 27 3.41 2.98 22.57
N VAL A 28 2.57 2.70 23.58
CA VAL A 28 2.73 3.18 24.96
C VAL A 28 4.03 2.64 25.56
N LEU A 29 4.30 1.35 25.36
CA LEU A 29 5.53 0.71 25.80
C LEU A 29 6.75 1.23 25.04
N ALA A 30 6.60 1.64 23.78
CA ALA A 30 7.66 2.31 23.00
C ALA A 30 8.04 3.71 23.49
N LYS A 31 7.25 4.30 24.40
CA LYS A 31 7.57 5.56 25.08
C LYS A 31 8.55 5.34 26.23
N SER A 32 8.55 4.15 26.84
CA SER A 32 9.47 3.76 27.90
C SER A 32 10.77 3.23 27.30
N ARG A 33 11.84 4.02 27.38
CA ARG A 33 13.19 3.63 26.92
C ARG A 33 13.85 2.71 27.95
N SER A 34 13.65 1.39 27.87
CA SER A 34 14.61 0.37 28.34
C SER A 34 13.95 -1.02 28.25
N ASP A 35 14.62 -1.86 27.47
CA ASP A 35 14.49 -3.32 27.39
C ASP A 35 13.24 -3.96 26.77
N TYR A 36 13.49 -4.40 25.53
CA TYR A 36 12.61 -4.99 24.54
C TYR A 36 12.33 -6.49 24.77
N THR A 37 12.89 -7.09 25.82
CA THR A 37 12.86 -8.54 26.08
C THR A 37 11.63 -9.01 26.83
N PHE A 38 10.92 -8.14 27.57
CA PHE A 38 9.77 -8.53 28.40
C PHE A 38 8.41 -8.51 27.69
N LEU A 39 8.30 -7.78 26.57
CA LEU A 39 7.05 -7.68 25.81
C LEU A 39 6.72 -8.98 25.05
N PHE A 40 7.76 -9.74 24.69
CA PHE A 40 7.68 -10.90 23.81
C PHE A 40 7.20 -12.19 24.52
N PRO A 41 7.63 -12.52 25.74
CA PRO A 41 7.07 -13.61 26.52
C PRO A 41 5.59 -13.39 26.86
N PHE A 42 5.20 -12.14 27.14
CA PHE A 42 3.82 -11.80 27.50
C PHE A 42 2.85 -11.98 26.33
N THR A 43 3.25 -11.68 25.10
CA THR A 43 2.43 -11.93 23.90
C THR A 43 2.31 -13.41 23.56
N ASN A 44 3.38 -14.20 23.75
CA ASN A 44 3.32 -15.66 23.58
C ASN A 44 2.47 -16.34 24.68
N PHE A 45 2.45 -15.76 25.89
CA PHE A 45 1.58 -16.21 26.98
C PHE A 45 0.09 -15.94 26.67
N LEU A 46 -0.24 -14.83 26.02
CA LEU A 46 -1.62 -14.54 25.60
C LEU A 46 -2.11 -15.46 24.48
N THR A 47 -1.23 -15.86 23.55
CA THR A 47 -1.57 -16.87 22.52
C THR A 47 -1.78 -18.26 23.11
N LEU A 48 -1.13 -18.58 24.24
CA LEU A 48 -1.32 -19.83 25.00
C LEU A 48 -2.73 -19.94 25.63
N ILE A 49 -3.36 -18.81 25.97
CA ILE A 49 -4.69 -18.77 26.60
C ILE A 49 -5.81 -18.90 25.55
N TYR A 50 -5.58 -18.50 24.31
CA TYR A 50 -6.57 -18.48 23.23
C TYR A 50 -6.32 -19.58 22.18
N GLN A 51 -6.45 -20.84 22.59
CA GLN A 51 -6.29 -22.02 21.72
C GLN A 51 -7.32 -22.13 20.58
N SER A 52 -8.34 -21.26 20.53
CA SER A 52 -9.45 -21.35 19.57
C SER A 52 -9.30 -20.44 18.34
N TYR A 53 -8.22 -19.65 18.22
CA TYR A 53 -8.14 -18.61 17.20
C TYR A 53 -6.76 -18.52 16.54
N ASP A 54 -6.58 -19.24 15.43
CA ASP A 54 -5.36 -19.26 14.59
C ASP A 54 -4.91 -17.88 14.08
N VAL A 55 -5.77 -16.86 14.19
CA VAL A 55 -5.50 -15.52 13.64
C VAL A 55 -4.90 -14.55 14.65
N LEU A 56 -5.08 -14.76 15.96
CA LEU A 56 -4.48 -13.87 16.97
C LEU A 56 -2.93 -13.92 16.99
N PRO A 57 -2.29 -15.10 16.88
CA PRO A 57 -0.82 -15.18 16.79
C PRO A 57 -0.25 -14.47 15.55
N SER A 58 -0.90 -14.62 14.39
CA SER A 58 -0.43 -14.01 13.14
C SER A 58 -0.56 -12.48 13.17
N LEU A 59 -1.64 -11.95 13.75
CA LEU A 59 -1.82 -10.52 14.00
C LEU A 59 -0.73 -9.95 14.92
N LEU A 60 -0.47 -10.62 16.04
CA LEU A 60 0.56 -10.19 16.99
C LEU A 60 1.94 -10.19 16.35
N LEU A 61 2.29 -11.23 15.58
CA LEU A 61 3.57 -11.31 14.91
C LEU A 61 3.73 -10.26 13.81
N SER A 62 2.68 -9.99 13.03
CA SER A 62 2.69 -8.88 12.07
C SER A 62 2.84 -7.52 12.76
N GLY A 63 2.17 -7.33 13.90
CA GLY A 63 2.33 -6.14 14.74
C GLY A 63 3.75 -5.97 15.24
N LEU A 64 4.38 -7.05 15.71
CA LEU A 64 5.76 -7.08 16.17
C LEU A 64 6.76 -6.82 15.03
N LEU A 65 6.51 -7.35 13.83
CA LEU A 65 7.26 -7.00 12.62
C LEU A 65 7.15 -5.51 12.31
N GLY A 66 5.94 -4.97 12.30
CA GLY A 66 5.69 -3.56 12.06
C GLY A 66 6.36 -2.68 13.11
N TYR A 67 6.34 -3.10 14.37
CA TYR A 67 7.02 -2.43 15.47
C TYR A 67 8.55 -2.48 15.31
N TYR A 68 9.09 -3.62 14.92
CA TYR A 68 10.51 -3.75 14.61
C TYR A 68 10.92 -2.77 13.49
N LEU A 69 10.14 -2.72 12.40
CA LEU A 69 10.35 -1.74 11.33
C LEU A 69 10.27 -0.29 11.83
N LEU A 70 9.32 0.01 12.71
CA LEU A 70 9.21 1.31 13.33
C LEU A 70 10.47 1.66 14.14
N THR A 71 11.04 0.73 14.92
CA THR A 71 12.27 1.00 15.67
C THR A 71 13.45 1.31 14.74
N ILE A 72 13.52 0.65 13.57
CA ILE A 72 14.48 0.99 12.51
C ILE A 72 14.23 2.43 12.02
N MET A 73 12.97 2.77 11.73
CA MET A 73 12.61 4.09 11.21
C MET A 73 12.74 5.21 12.25
N LYS A 74 12.57 4.96 13.56
CA LYS A 74 12.66 6.00 14.61
C LYS A 74 14.07 6.55 14.77
N ARG A 75 15.10 5.80 14.38
CA ARG A 75 16.51 6.22 14.36
C ARG A 75 16.89 7.05 13.09
N SER A 76 15.94 7.33 12.20
CA SER A 76 16.17 7.87 10.84
C SER A 76 16.42 9.38 10.72
N ASN A 77 17.41 9.92 11.44
CA ASN A 77 18.15 11.07 10.91
C ASN A 77 19.54 10.69 10.39
N VAL A 78 20.02 9.48 10.65
CA VAL A 78 21.34 9.03 10.19
C VAL A 78 21.26 7.53 9.91
N THR A 79 21.52 7.15 8.65
CA THR A 79 21.96 5.83 8.18
C THR A 79 21.93 4.71 9.23
N SER A 80 20.75 4.20 9.59
CA SER A 80 20.62 3.27 10.71
C SER A 80 20.79 1.83 10.24
N GLU A 81 21.65 1.13 10.96
CA GLU A 81 21.89 -0.30 10.86
C GLU A 81 20.65 -1.12 11.29
N ILE A 82 20.21 -2.03 10.43
CA ILE A 82 19.17 -3.05 10.67
C ILE A 82 19.84 -4.27 11.28
N ASN A 83 19.28 -4.83 12.34
CA ASN A 83 19.67 -6.19 12.74
C ASN A 83 19.04 -7.20 11.76
N LEU A 84 19.81 -7.71 10.79
CA LEU A 84 19.30 -8.61 9.74
C LEU A 84 18.73 -9.92 10.31
N ILE A 85 19.09 -10.23 11.54
CA ILE A 85 18.71 -11.45 12.26
C ILE A 85 17.24 -11.40 12.67
N THR A 86 16.71 -10.25 13.07
CA THR A 86 15.32 -10.12 13.50
C THR A 86 14.30 -10.44 12.40
N PRO A 87 14.40 -9.90 11.16
CA PRO A 87 13.46 -10.27 10.10
C PRO A 87 13.65 -11.73 9.66
N LEU A 88 14.90 -12.23 9.58
CA LEU A 88 15.17 -13.65 9.28
C LEU A 88 14.51 -14.57 10.31
N TRP A 89 14.56 -14.19 11.57
CA TRP A 89 13.97 -14.95 12.65
C TRP A 89 12.44 -14.99 12.59
N VAL A 90 11.79 -13.86 12.28
CA VAL A 90 10.34 -13.87 12.06
C VAL A 90 9.96 -14.73 10.86
N PHE A 91 10.76 -14.71 9.80
CA PHE A 91 10.56 -15.59 8.66
C PHE A 91 10.72 -17.06 9.02
N SER A 92 11.71 -17.42 9.84
CA SER A 92 11.81 -18.77 10.39
C SER A 92 10.57 -19.17 11.19
N LEU A 93 10.01 -18.27 12.03
CA LEU A 93 8.75 -18.55 12.72
C LEU A 93 7.57 -18.74 11.76
N SER A 94 7.53 -18.00 10.65
CA SER A 94 6.49 -18.11 9.62
C SER A 94 6.55 -19.44 8.88
N ILE A 95 7.77 -19.92 8.59
CA ILE A 95 7.98 -21.25 8.02
C ILE A 95 7.59 -22.31 9.03
N SER A 96 8.02 -22.15 10.30
CA SER A 96 7.72 -23.12 11.35
C SER A 96 6.21 -23.25 11.60
N SER A 97 5.43 -22.17 11.53
CA SER A 97 3.97 -22.27 11.60
C SER A 97 3.37 -23.05 10.45
N LEU A 98 3.78 -22.76 9.22
CA LEU A 98 3.30 -23.48 8.05
C LEU A 98 3.62 -24.97 8.11
N THR A 99 4.80 -25.35 8.62
CA THR A 99 5.22 -26.75 8.70
C THR A 99 4.56 -27.55 9.83
N LEU A 100 3.95 -26.90 10.81
CA LEU A 100 3.51 -27.54 12.07
C LEU A 100 1.99 -27.52 12.27
N GLN A 101 1.21 -27.28 11.22
CA GLN A 101 -0.23 -27.57 11.18
C GLN A 101 -0.58 -29.02 11.54
N ILE A 102 0.41 -29.93 11.59
CA ILE A 102 0.23 -31.35 11.91
C ILE A 102 0.21 -31.61 13.44
N SER A 103 0.73 -30.70 14.27
CA SER A 103 0.76 -30.87 15.75
C SER A 103 0.97 -29.55 16.51
N THR A 104 -0.06 -29.12 17.23
CA THR A 104 -0.07 -27.89 18.05
C THR A 104 1.00 -27.86 19.14
N THR A 105 1.36 -29.03 19.69
CA THR A 105 2.42 -29.17 20.71
C THR A 105 3.84 -29.05 20.15
N LEU A 106 4.09 -29.56 18.94
CA LEU A 106 5.37 -29.37 18.25
C LEU A 106 5.56 -27.93 17.76
N TRP A 107 4.47 -27.23 17.43
CA TRP A 107 4.49 -25.82 17.09
C TRP A 107 4.96 -24.93 18.26
N LEU A 108 4.40 -25.12 19.46
CA LEU A 108 4.80 -24.35 20.64
C LEU A 108 6.28 -24.57 21.02
N THR A 109 6.74 -25.82 20.98
CA THR A 109 8.14 -26.15 21.35
C THR A 109 9.15 -25.60 20.35
N SER A 110 8.86 -25.68 19.04
CA SER A 110 9.73 -25.10 18.01
C SER A 110 9.80 -23.57 18.08
N ILE A 111 8.68 -22.89 18.37
CA ILE A 111 8.66 -21.44 18.62
C ILE A 111 9.55 -21.09 19.82
N ILE A 112 9.40 -21.80 20.94
CA ILE A 112 10.18 -21.54 22.16
C ILE A 112 11.68 -21.78 21.88
N LEU A 113 12.04 -22.85 21.17
CA LEU A 113 13.42 -23.16 20.81
C LEU A 113 14.02 -22.12 19.85
N LEU A 114 13.27 -21.70 18.82
CA LEU A 114 13.69 -20.65 17.89
C LEU A 114 13.86 -19.30 18.58
N ASN A 115 12.96 -18.93 19.50
CA ASN A 115 13.07 -17.73 20.34
C ASN A 115 14.31 -17.80 21.23
N SER A 116 14.51 -18.93 21.91
CA SER A 116 15.63 -19.14 22.83
C SER A 116 16.97 -19.11 22.08
N PHE A 117 17.03 -19.75 20.91
CA PHE A 117 18.21 -19.73 20.05
C PHE A 117 18.53 -18.32 19.55
N TYR A 118 17.52 -17.54 19.16
CA TYR A 118 17.70 -16.14 18.77
C TYR A 118 18.29 -15.28 19.90
N LEU A 119 17.80 -15.46 21.12
CA LEU A 119 18.28 -14.73 22.29
C LEU A 119 19.70 -15.15 22.71
N ILE A 120 20.08 -16.41 22.49
CA ILE A 120 21.36 -16.98 22.97
C ILE A 120 22.50 -16.82 21.95
N VAL A 121 22.25 -17.03 20.65
CA VAL A 121 23.33 -17.31 19.67
C VAL A 121 23.67 -16.13 18.77
N LEU A 122 22.73 -15.22 18.53
CA LEU A 122 22.82 -14.33 17.38
C LEU A 122 23.31 -12.92 17.75
N LYS A 123 24.63 -12.69 17.57
CA LYS A 123 25.23 -11.34 17.62
C LYS A 123 24.55 -10.44 16.58
N PRO A 124 24.14 -9.20 16.93
CA PRO A 124 23.37 -8.35 16.02
C PRO A 124 24.15 -8.02 14.74
N LEU A 125 23.72 -8.58 13.60
CA LEU A 125 24.25 -8.26 12.27
C LEU A 125 23.61 -6.98 11.78
N ARG A 126 24.35 -5.88 11.89
CA ARG A 126 23.88 -4.52 11.69
C ARG A 126 24.14 -4.03 10.26
N VAL A 127 23.10 -3.88 9.42
CA VAL A 127 23.20 -3.51 8.00
C VAL A 127 22.25 -2.36 7.64
N ARG A 128 22.73 -1.28 7.02
CA ARG A 128 21.85 -0.15 6.66
C ARG A 128 20.87 -0.54 5.54
N LEU A 129 19.58 -0.21 5.67
CA LEU A 129 18.54 -0.51 4.66
C LEU A 129 18.98 -0.01 3.28
N ASN A 130 19.38 1.26 3.23
CA ASN A 130 19.78 1.97 2.03
C ASN A 130 21.25 1.73 1.62
N SER A 131 21.96 0.78 2.23
CA SER A 131 23.37 0.49 1.87
C SER A 131 23.47 -0.08 0.45
N SER A 132 22.58 -1.01 0.12
CA SER A 132 22.52 -1.62 -1.21
C SER A 132 21.08 -1.98 -1.59
N PRO A 133 20.75 -1.96 -2.90
CA PRO A 133 19.45 -2.42 -3.38
C PRO A 133 19.14 -3.87 -2.99
N LEU A 134 20.16 -4.74 -2.99
CA LEU A 134 20.01 -6.15 -2.63
C LEU A 134 19.64 -6.34 -1.16
N VAL A 135 20.32 -5.65 -0.24
CA VAL A 135 19.98 -5.72 1.19
C VAL A 135 18.55 -5.25 1.43
N SER A 136 18.15 -4.12 0.82
CA SER A 136 16.76 -3.66 0.90
C SER A 136 15.77 -4.69 0.35
N LEU A 137 16.07 -5.30 -0.80
CA LEU A 137 15.23 -6.34 -1.39
C LEU A 137 15.07 -7.51 -0.42
N TYR A 138 16.16 -8.02 0.15
CA TYR A 138 16.11 -9.11 1.11
C TYR A 138 15.23 -8.77 2.32
N VAL A 139 15.38 -7.58 2.92
CA VAL A 139 14.59 -7.18 4.08
C VAL A 139 13.09 -7.09 3.76
N ILE A 140 12.74 -6.50 2.60
CA ILE A 140 11.34 -6.39 2.15
C ILE A 140 10.77 -7.78 1.82
N MET A 141 11.54 -8.59 1.10
CA MET A 141 11.15 -9.93 0.66
C MET A 141 10.92 -10.85 1.84
N ILE A 142 11.76 -10.81 2.86
CA ILE A 142 11.60 -11.61 4.09
C ILE A 142 10.28 -11.25 4.78
N GLY A 143 9.99 -9.96 5.00
CA GLY A 143 8.73 -9.54 5.62
C GLY A 143 7.50 -9.88 4.78
N PHE A 144 7.59 -9.71 3.46
CA PHE A 144 6.52 -10.08 2.52
C PHE A 144 6.27 -11.59 2.53
N LEU A 145 7.32 -12.42 2.41
CA LEU A 145 7.20 -13.87 2.40
C LEU A 145 6.68 -14.39 3.74
N SER A 146 7.08 -13.81 4.87
CA SER A 146 6.49 -14.12 6.17
C SER A 146 4.97 -13.98 6.14
N ILE A 147 4.48 -12.80 5.74
CA ILE A 147 3.05 -12.51 5.69
C ILE A 147 2.34 -13.40 4.68
N PHE A 148 2.96 -13.63 3.52
CA PHE A 148 2.44 -14.51 2.49
C PHE A 148 2.25 -15.93 3.03
N LEU A 149 3.27 -16.52 3.66
CA LEU A 149 3.21 -17.88 4.21
C LEU A 149 2.18 -18.00 5.34
N PHE A 150 2.07 -17.01 6.24
CA PHE A 150 1.00 -16.98 7.24
C PHE A 150 -0.40 -16.88 6.63
N SER A 151 -0.52 -16.20 5.50
CA SER A 151 -1.80 -16.09 4.80
C SER A 151 -2.20 -17.41 4.15
N VAL A 152 -1.23 -18.19 3.67
CA VAL A 152 -1.49 -19.57 3.19
C VAL A 152 -2.02 -20.45 4.32
N ASP A 153 -1.39 -20.37 5.48
CA ASP A 153 -1.73 -21.13 6.70
C ASP A 153 -3.19 -20.85 7.13
N THR A 154 -3.55 -19.57 7.24
CA THR A 154 -4.88 -19.12 7.69
C THR A 154 -6.01 -19.27 6.66
N LEU A 155 -5.70 -19.37 5.36
CA LEU A 155 -6.69 -19.65 4.32
C LEU A 155 -7.12 -21.13 4.31
N GLY A 156 -6.31 -22.02 4.88
CA GLY A 156 -6.45 -23.47 4.74
C GLY A 156 -6.11 -23.93 3.32
N VAL A 157 -5.30 -24.99 3.21
CA VAL A 157 -4.89 -25.56 1.90
C VAL A 157 -6.10 -25.96 1.03
N SER A 158 -7.24 -26.25 1.65
CA SER A 158 -8.51 -26.61 0.99
C SER A 158 -9.13 -25.47 0.17
N SER A 159 -9.04 -24.21 0.59
CA SER A 159 -9.61 -23.08 -0.19
C SER A 159 -8.82 -22.78 -1.46
N ILE A 160 -7.52 -23.11 -1.48
CA ILE A 160 -6.67 -23.05 -2.68
C ILE A 160 -7.01 -24.21 -3.63
N GLN A 161 -7.42 -25.37 -3.11
CA GLN A 161 -7.85 -26.52 -3.92
C GLN A 161 -9.25 -26.33 -4.56
N GLU A 162 -10.14 -25.56 -3.94
CA GLU A 162 -11.45 -25.21 -4.51
C GLU A 162 -11.36 -24.13 -5.60
N SER A 163 -10.29 -23.34 -5.62
CA SER A 163 -9.96 -22.59 -6.84
C SER A 163 -9.60 -23.64 -7.89
N ASN A 164 -10.37 -23.71 -8.99
CA ASN A 164 -10.25 -24.68 -10.09
C ASN A 164 -8.86 -24.64 -10.76
N LEU A 165 -7.82 -25.05 -10.04
CA LEU A 165 -6.44 -25.12 -10.50
C LEU A 165 -6.34 -26.38 -11.35
N GLY A 166 -6.06 -26.20 -12.63
CA GLY A 166 -5.86 -27.31 -13.56
C GLY A 166 -4.68 -28.19 -13.16
N PRO A 167 -4.41 -29.29 -13.90
CA PRO A 167 -3.29 -30.18 -13.59
C PRO A 167 -1.95 -29.43 -13.52
N TRP A 168 -1.17 -29.64 -12.45
CA TRP A 168 0.10 -28.98 -12.15
C TRP A 168 1.27 -29.50 -13.01
N ILE A 169 1.13 -29.46 -14.33
CA ILE A 169 2.14 -29.95 -15.29
C ILE A 169 2.34 -28.91 -16.39
N GLY A 170 3.60 -28.60 -16.73
CA GLY A 170 3.96 -27.71 -17.84
C GLY A 170 3.54 -26.24 -17.64
N LEU A 171 3.01 -25.60 -18.68
CA LEU A 171 2.55 -24.19 -18.65
C LEU A 171 1.48 -23.93 -17.56
N ASN A 172 0.71 -24.95 -17.20
CA ASN A 172 -0.28 -24.86 -16.14
C ASN A 172 0.36 -24.67 -14.76
N PHE A 173 1.59 -25.15 -14.53
CA PHE A 173 2.28 -24.94 -13.24
C PHE A 173 2.57 -23.45 -12.98
N LEU A 174 3.17 -22.76 -13.96
CA LEU A 174 3.49 -21.34 -13.83
C LEU A 174 2.21 -20.52 -13.64
N TRP A 175 1.17 -20.87 -14.38
CA TRP A 175 -0.10 -20.17 -14.30
C TRP A 175 -0.83 -20.40 -12.98
N ASN A 176 -0.95 -21.66 -12.55
CA ASN A 176 -1.50 -22.00 -11.25
C ASN A 176 -0.73 -21.30 -10.13
N SER A 177 0.60 -21.19 -10.23
CA SER A 177 1.41 -20.44 -9.26
C SER A 177 1.05 -18.96 -9.22
N ILE A 178 0.83 -18.32 -10.38
CA ILE A 178 0.41 -16.91 -10.44
C ILE A 178 -0.99 -16.73 -9.85
N LEU A 179 -1.92 -17.64 -10.15
CA LEU A 179 -3.28 -17.60 -9.63
C LEU A 179 -3.32 -17.84 -8.12
N SER A 180 -2.60 -18.84 -7.61
CA SER A 180 -2.49 -19.09 -6.17
C SER A 180 -1.87 -17.88 -5.47
N PHE A 181 -0.80 -17.30 -6.03
CA PHE A 181 -0.23 -16.07 -5.50
C PHE A 181 -1.26 -14.94 -5.45
N ALA A 182 -1.96 -14.70 -6.56
CA ALA A 182 -2.97 -13.66 -6.67
C ALA A 182 -4.13 -13.88 -5.69
N ALA A 183 -4.59 -15.12 -5.52
CA ALA A 183 -5.63 -15.49 -4.57
C ALA A 183 -5.18 -15.18 -3.13
N ILE A 184 -3.98 -15.62 -2.74
CA ILE A 184 -3.43 -15.39 -1.40
C ILE A 184 -3.31 -13.89 -1.11
N VAL A 185 -2.69 -13.11 -2.01
CA VAL A 185 -2.46 -11.67 -1.78
C VAL A 185 -3.73 -10.82 -1.89
N SER A 186 -4.77 -11.34 -2.53
CA SER A 186 -6.11 -10.72 -2.54
C SER A 186 -6.99 -11.13 -1.36
N SER A 187 -6.53 -12.09 -0.54
CA SER A 187 -7.31 -12.55 0.60
C SER A 187 -7.42 -11.48 1.69
N PRO A 188 -8.55 -11.44 2.42
CA PRO A 188 -8.71 -10.54 3.56
C PRO A 188 -7.61 -10.72 4.61
N ASN A 189 -7.20 -11.97 4.88
CA ASN A 189 -6.15 -12.27 5.86
C ASN A 189 -4.80 -11.67 5.46
N PHE A 190 -4.39 -11.86 4.21
CA PHE A 190 -3.16 -11.25 3.70
C PHE A 190 -3.22 -9.73 3.80
N MET A 191 -4.33 -9.11 3.39
CA MET A 191 -4.50 -7.66 3.49
C MET A 191 -4.46 -7.17 4.93
N ILE A 192 -5.10 -7.86 5.87
CA ILE A 192 -5.04 -7.52 7.30
C ILE A 192 -3.60 -7.59 7.80
N LEU A 193 -2.89 -8.71 7.55
CA LEU A 193 -1.52 -8.90 8.01
C LEU A 193 -0.56 -7.89 7.38
N MET A 194 -0.67 -7.66 6.07
CA MET A 194 0.09 -6.63 5.35
C MET A 194 -0.23 -5.22 5.88
N GLY A 195 -1.49 -4.98 6.22
CA GLY A 195 -2.01 -3.77 6.82
C GLY A 195 -1.44 -3.48 8.20
N VAL A 196 -1.36 -4.48 9.07
CA VAL A 196 -0.72 -4.35 10.38
C VAL A 196 0.78 -4.07 10.19
N TRP A 197 1.47 -4.87 9.36
CA TRP A 197 2.91 -4.74 9.14
C TRP A 197 3.32 -3.35 8.66
N THR A 198 2.63 -2.84 7.64
CA THR A 198 2.91 -1.52 7.05
C THR A 198 2.18 -0.37 7.77
N GLY A 199 1.20 -0.68 8.63
CA GLY A 199 0.44 0.30 9.40
C GLY A 199 1.23 0.92 10.53
N VAL A 200 2.06 0.14 11.24
CA VAL A 200 2.89 0.65 12.34
C VAL A 200 3.82 1.81 11.90
N PRO A 201 4.60 1.70 10.81
CA PRO A 201 5.42 2.83 10.35
C PRO A 201 4.59 4.01 9.84
N LEU A 202 3.40 3.77 9.27
CA LEU A 202 2.47 4.84 8.89
C LEU A 202 1.94 5.61 10.09
N VAL A 203 1.48 4.93 11.14
CA VAL A 203 1.01 5.54 12.39
C VAL A 203 2.09 6.41 13.02
N TYR A 204 3.33 5.93 13.05
CA TYR A 204 4.44 6.76 13.51
C TYR A 204 4.65 8.02 12.67
N LYS A 205 4.55 7.90 11.34
CA LYS A 205 4.65 9.06 10.45
C LYS A 205 3.52 10.06 10.67
N ILE A 206 2.29 9.59 10.93
CA ILE A 206 1.17 10.46 11.33
C ILE A 206 1.56 11.29 12.55
N PHE A 207 2.12 10.66 13.59
CA PHE A 207 2.52 11.37 14.81
C PHE A 207 3.69 12.32 14.60
N LYS A 208 4.69 11.94 13.80
CA LYS A 208 5.85 12.79 13.50
C LYS A 208 5.55 13.92 12.53
N SER A 209 4.42 13.86 11.82
CA SER A 209 4.12 14.85 10.81
C SER A 209 3.89 16.23 11.45
N LYS A 210 4.61 17.24 10.96
CA LYS A 210 4.58 18.61 11.49
C LYS A 210 3.36 19.38 11.01
N LYS A 211 2.91 19.12 9.78
CA LYS A 211 1.83 19.87 9.13
C LYS A 211 0.50 19.15 9.35
N LEU A 212 -0.48 19.86 9.91
CA LEU A 212 -1.82 19.33 10.17
C LEU A 212 -2.45 18.71 8.91
N GLU A 213 -2.30 19.37 7.76
CA GLU A 213 -2.81 18.87 6.49
C GLU A 213 -2.22 17.50 6.09
N ASN A 214 -0.93 17.27 6.35
CA ASN A 214 -0.31 15.99 6.04
C ASN A 214 -0.67 14.93 7.08
N LYS A 215 -0.81 15.31 8.35
CA LYS A 215 -1.34 14.44 9.42
C LYS A 215 -2.76 13.96 9.08
N ILE A 216 -3.69 14.85 8.73
CA ILE A 216 -5.05 14.50 8.30
C ILE A 216 -5.02 13.56 7.10
N ARG A 217 -4.20 13.87 6.09
CA ARG A 217 -4.06 13.01 4.91
C ARG A 217 -3.63 11.59 5.27
N LEU A 218 -2.58 11.44 6.05
CA LEU A 218 -2.06 10.13 6.45
C LEU A 218 -3.05 9.37 7.33
N THR A 219 -3.81 10.06 8.19
CA THR A 219 -4.92 9.46 8.95
C THR A 219 -6.03 8.97 8.02
N LEU A 220 -6.41 9.76 7.00
CA LEU A 220 -7.37 9.33 5.99
C LEU A 220 -6.83 8.14 5.18
N THR A 221 -5.54 8.11 4.85
CA THR A 221 -4.90 6.94 4.23
C THR A 221 -5.03 5.70 5.08
N PHE A 222 -4.77 5.83 6.38
CA PHE A 222 -4.89 4.72 7.32
C PHE A 222 -6.33 4.19 7.38
N ILE A 223 -7.30 5.09 7.56
CA ILE A 223 -8.72 4.73 7.63
C ILE A 223 -9.20 4.12 6.30
N ALA A 224 -8.83 4.71 5.16
CA ALA A 224 -9.23 4.20 3.85
C ALA A 224 -8.71 2.78 3.61
N TYR A 225 -7.50 2.46 4.03
CA TYR A 225 -7.00 1.09 3.91
C TYR A 225 -7.89 0.09 4.66
N TRP A 226 -8.13 0.33 5.95
CA TRP A 226 -8.89 -0.58 6.81
C TRP A 226 -10.38 -0.64 6.47
N VAL A 227 -11.01 0.53 6.29
CA VAL A 227 -12.44 0.58 6.03
C VAL A 227 -12.74 0.13 4.61
N TYR A 228 -12.00 0.68 3.65
CA TYR A 228 -12.42 0.65 2.27
C TYR A 228 -11.75 -0.47 1.46
N SER A 229 -10.56 -0.94 1.87
CA SER A 229 -9.92 -2.10 1.22
C SER A 229 -10.18 -3.43 1.95
N ILE A 230 -10.58 -3.42 3.23
CA ILE A 230 -10.75 -4.62 4.05
C ILE A 230 -12.18 -4.77 4.57
N TYR A 231 -12.67 -3.82 5.36
CA TYR A 231 -13.96 -3.96 6.04
C TYR A 231 -15.15 -3.98 5.07
N LEU A 232 -15.28 -2.97 4.21
CA LEU A 232 -16.42 -2.86 3.29
C LEU A 232 -16.51 -4.02 2.29
N PRO A 233 -15.42 -4.47 1.64
CA PRO A 233 -15.48 -5.59 0.70
C PRO A 233 -15.74 -6.95 1.36
N SER A 234 -15.22 -7.18 2.58
CA SER A 234 -15.09 -8.54 3.12
C SER A 234 -15.89 -8.82 4.38
N PHE A 235 -16.26 -7.79 5.14
CA PHE A 235 -16.84 -7.95 6.49
C PHE A 235 -18.09 -7.10 6.74
N SER A 236 -18.40 -6.16 5.85
CA SER A 236 -19.54 -5.27 6.04
C SER A 236 -20.86 -5.99 5.73
N PRO A 237 -21.94 -5.69 6.48
CA PRO A 237 -23.29 -6.11 6.10
C PRO A 237 -23.69 -5.66 4.69
N PHE A 238 -23.04 -4.61 4.17
CA PHE A 238 -23.28 -4.06 2.83
C PHE A 238 -22.37 -4.64 1.75
N GLN A 239 -21.59 -5.70 2.02
CA GLN A 239 -20.64 -6.28 1.05
C GLN A 239 -21.29 -6.62 -0.30
N ASN A 240 -22.52 -7.16 -0.28
CA ASN A 240 -23.24 -7.52 -1.50
C ASN A 240 -23.67 -6.29 -2.31
N VAL A 241 -23.88 -5.15 -1.64
CA VAL A 241 -24.29 -3.89 -2.29
C VAL A 241 -23.07 -3.07 -2.71
N PHE A 242 -21.91 -3.31 -2.09
CA PHE A 242 -20.71 -2.52 -2.29
C PHE A 242 -20.25 -2.39 -3.76
N PRO A 243 -20.29 -3.44 -4.60
CA PRO A 243 -19.94 -3.32 -6.02
C PRO A 243 -20.84 -2.37 -6.82
N TYR A 244 -22.04 -2.05 -6.34
CA TYR A 244 -22.98 -1.14 -7.01
C TYR A 244 -22.77 0.33 -6.63
N ILE A 245 -22.03 0.58 -5.55
CA ILE A 245 -21.86 1.94 -5.00
C ILE A 245 -20.85 2.71 -5.87
N PRO A 246 -21.22 3.90 -6.40
CA PRO A 246 -20.25 4.79 -7.03
C PRO A 246 -19.10 5.07 -6.08
N TYR A 247 -17.87 4.90 -6.60
CA TYR A 247 -16.59 4.99 -5.91
C TYR A 247 -15.99 3.64 -5.52
N SER A 248 -16.73 2.53 -5.40
CA SER A 248 -16.23 1.26 -4.85
C SER A 248 -15.15 0.54 -5.67
N TRP A 249 -15.06 0.76 -6.98
CA TRP A 249 -14.15 0.03 -7.87
C TRP A 249 -12.71 0.59 -7.84
N PHE A 250 -12.08 0.55 -6.66
CA PHE A 250 -10.81 1.26 -6.41
C PHE A 250 -9.57 0.72 -7.09
N ASN A 251 -9.60 -0.54 -7.52
CA ASN A 251 -8.55 -1.12 -8.37
C ASN A 251 -8.98 -1.11 -9.85
N GLY A 252 -10.07 -0.44 -10.22
CA GLY A 252 -10.57 -0.39 -11.60
C GLY A 252 -11.35 -1.63 -12.02
N PHE A 253 -11.48 -1.86 -13.33
CA PHE A 253 -12.25 -2.99 -13.87
C PHE A 253 -11.74 -4.35 -13.37
N GLY A 254 -12.66 -5.28 -13.14
CA GLY A 254 -12.34 -6.61 -12.62
C GLY A 254 -12.18 -6.72 -11.11
N THR A 255 -12.26 -5.61 -10.34
CA THR A 255 -12.05 -5.62 -8.87
C THR A 255 -13.06 -6.50 -8.13
N PHE A 256 -14.36 -6.39 -8.45
CA PHE A 256 -15.42 -7.17 -7.80
C PHE A 256 -16.09 -8.19 -8.71
N GLY A 257 -15.67 -8.28 -9.96
CA GLY A 257 -16.30 -9.14 -10.94
C GLY A 257 -16.17 -8.62 -12.38
N PRO A 258 -16.81 -9.32 -13.33
CA PRO A 258 -16.81 -8.94 -14.73
C PRO A 258 -17.50 -7.61 -14.98
N VAL A 259 -17.29 -7.02 -16.15
CA VAL A 259 -17.98 -5.79 -16.58
C VAL A 259 -19.40 -6.13 -17.02
N ALA A 260 -20.26 -6.45 -16.05
CA ALA A 260 -21.64 -6.81 -16.31
C ALA A 260 -22.57 -5.60 -16.32
N PRO A 261 -23.69 -5.62 -17.08
CA PRO A 261 -24.64 -4.51 -17.16
C PRO A 261 -25.12 -4.00 -15.79
N TYR A 262 -25.36 -4.91 -14.84
CA TYR A 262 -25.82 -4.56 -13.50
C TYR A 262 -24.75 -3.86 -12.64
N PHE A 263 -23.46 -4.01 -12.96
CA PHE A 263 -22.37 -3.30 -12.28
C PHE A 263 -21.99 -1.97 -12.93
N LEU A 264 -22.52 -1.64 -14.12
CA LEU A 264 -22.13 -0.45 -14.87
C LEU A 264 -22.31 0.85 -14.08
N VAL A 265 -23.36 0.98 -13.28
CA VAL A 265 -23.59 2.18 -12.47
C VAL A 265 -22.47 2.37 -11.44
N GLY A 266 -22.08 1.31 -10.74
CA GLY A 266 -20.97 1.34 -9.77
C GLY A 266 -19.64 1.65 -10.46
N ILE A 267 -19.37 1.01 -11.60
CA ILE A 267 -18.15 1.21 -12.40
C ILE A 267 -18.06 2.65 -12.92
N LEU A 268 -19.04 3.09 -13.72
CA LEU A 268 -19.05 4.41 -14.33
C LEU A 268 -19.11 5.52 -13.27
N GLY A 269 -19.90 5.30 -12.23
CA GLY A 269 -19.96 6.19 -11.07
C GLY A 269 -18.61 6.34 -10.39
N THR A 270 -17.85 5.24 -10.21
CA THR A 270 -16.49 5.28 -9.66
C THR A 270 -15.54 6.12 -10.51
N TYR A 271 -15.51 5.90 -11.82
CA TYR A 271 -14.67 6.69 -12.73
C TYR A 271 -15.09 8.17 -12.79
N ALA A 272 -16.39 8.47 -12.77
CA ALA A 272 -16.89 9.84 -12.77
C ALA A 272 -16.55 10.59 -11.48
N VAL A 273 -16.86 10.00 -10.31
CA VAL A 273 -16.58 10.61 -9.00
C VAL A 273 -15.08 10.84 -8.83
N THR A 274 -14.25 9.86 -9.20
CA THR A 274 -12.79 9.97 -9.07
C THR A 274 -12.20 10.99 -10.03
N ALA A 275 -12.71 11.11 -11.26
CA ALA A 275 -12.33 12.18 -12.17
C ALA A 275 -12.65 13.56 -11.61
N VAL A 276 -13.86 13.77 -11.07
CA VAL A 276 -14.25 15.05 -10.45
C VAL A 276 -13.37 15.37 -9.24
N LEU A 277 -13.17 14.41 -8.34
CA LEU A 277 -12.33 14.60 -7.17
C LEU A 277 -10.87 14.85 -7.56
N SER A 278 -10.34 14.14 -8.56
CA SER A 278 -8.97 14.36 -9.02
C SER A 278 -8.81 15.65 -9.81
N PHE A 279 -9.83 16.10 -10.52
CA PHE A 279 -9.84 17.44 -11.10
C PHE A 279 -9.74 18.49 -9.98
N LEU A 280 -10.58 18.40 -8.95
CA LEU A 280 -10.62 19.39 -7.87
C LEU A 280 -9.40 19.35 -6.96
N PHE A 281 -8.99 18.17 -6.49
CA PHE A 281 -7.99 18.00 -5.43
C PHE A 281 -6.67 17.38 -5.90
N GLY A 282 -6.55 17.14 -7.20
CA GLY A 282 -5.42 16.45 -7.79
C GLY A 282 -5.46 14.94 -7.59
N SER A 283 -4.42 14.26 -8.08
CA SER A 283 -4.30 12.79 -7.95
C SER A 283 -4.07 12.35 -6.49
N ARG A 284 -3.93 13.30 -5.56
CA ARG A 284 -3.83 13.11 -4.11
C ARG A 284 -4.95 12.25 -3.54
N GLN A 285 -6.18 12.44 -4.01
CA GLN A 285 -7.34 11.72 -3.47
C GLN A 285 -7.22 10.20 -3.65
N ILE A 286 -6.70 9.72 -4.79
CA ILE A 286 -6.38 8.30 -5.00
C ILE A 286 -4.97 7.98 -4.53
N CYS A 287 -3.96 8.51 -5.22
CA CYS A 287 -2.57 8.05 -5.11
C CYS A 287 -1.93 8.36 -3.76
N SER A 288 -2.60 9.17 -2.92
CA SER A 288 -2.09 9.57 -1.62
C SER A 288 -3.05 9.34 -0.46
N VAL A 289 -4.33 9.00 -0.71
CA VAL A 289 -5.33 8.75 0.33
C VAL A 289 -5.95 7.36 0.18
N THR A 290 -6.68 7.08 -0.90
CA THR A 290 -7.49 5.83 -0.95
C THR A 290 -6.80 4.63 -1.58
N CYS A 291 -5.73 4.83 -2.36
CA CYS A 291 -4.97 3.71 -2.90
C CYS A 291 -4.24 2.95 -1.76
N THR A 292 -4.09 1.64 -1.88
CA THR A 292 -3.31 0.82 -0.94
C THR A 292 -1.81 1.11 -1.03
N ALA A 293 -1.34 1.62 -2.18
CA ALA A 293 0.08 1.96 -2.39
C ALA A 293 0.63 2.98 -1.39
N PRO A 294 0.06 4.19 -1.19
CA PRO A 294 0.59 5.14 -0.19
C PRO A 294 0.65 4.56 1.22
N TYR A 295 -0.23 3.62 1.58
CA TYR A 295 -0.18 2.92 2.87
C TYR A 295 1.11 2.09 2.98
N MET A 296 1.38 1.22 2.00
CA MET A 296 2.57 0.36 1.99
C MET A 296 3.87 1.14 1.70
N LEU A 297 3.81 2.17 0.86
CA LEU A 297 4.98 2.99 0.49
C LEU A 297 5.40 3.95 1.61
N THR A 298 4.57 4.13 2.63
CA THR A 298 4.98 4.88 3.82
C THR A 298 6.06 4.15 4.61
N PHE A 299 6.03 2.81 4.64
CA PHE A 299 7.17 2.01 5.11
C PHE A 299 8.42 2.25 4.25
N ALA A 300 8.25 2.35 2.93
CA ALA A 300 9.31 2.57 1.96
C ALA A 300 9.91 4.00 1.99
N SER A 301 9.59 4.86 2.97
CA SER A 301 10.09 6.24 2.97
C SER A 301 11.62 6.33 2.99
N GLY A 302 12.31 5.38 3.63
CA GLY A 302 13.77 5.26 3.56
C GLY A 302 14.31 4.80 2.19
N LEU A 303 13.48 4.10 1.41
CA LEU A 303 13.80 3.56 0.09
C LEU A 303 13.70 4.62 -1.02
N LYS A 304 13.15 5.80 -0.75
CA LYS A 304 13.16 6.94 -1.69
C LYS A 304 14.54 7.33 -2.17
N THR A 305 15.57 7.03 -1.37
CA THR A 305 16.97 7.19 -1.77
C THR A 305 17.26 6.47 -3.09
N PHE A 306 16.62 5.33 -3.33
CA PHE A 306 16.77 4.55 -4.56
C PHE A 306 16.23 5.24 -5.81
N ASN A 307 15.33 6.22 -5.68
CA ASN A 307 14.98 7.10 -6.81
C ASN A 307 16.22 7.79 -7.40
N ARG A 308 17.24 8.05 -6.58
CA ARG A 308 18.48 8.74 -6.98
C ARG A 308 19.68 7.84 -7.08
N SER A 309 19.76 6.76 -6.29
CA SER A 309 20.92 5.87 -6.32
C SER A 309 20.78 4.76 -7.36
N SER A 310 19.56 4.27 -7.63
CA SER A 310 19.37 3.16 -8.58
C SER A 310 19.46 3.63 -10.04
N LYS A 311 19.88 2.72 -10.94
CA LYS A 311 20.02 3.04 -12.37
C LYS A 311 18.67 3.31 -13.03
N LEU A 312 17.62 2.59 -12.64
CA LEU A 312 16.28 2.72 -13.24
C LEU A 312 15.50 3.88 -12.62
N GLY A 313 15.57 4.07 -11.29
CA GLY A 313 14.93 5.19 -10.61
C GLY A 313 15.44 6.54 -11.08
N ARG A 314 16.75 6.66 -11.37
CA ARG A 314 17.32 7.90 -11.93
C ARG A 314 16.70 8.33 -13.26
N LYS A 315 16.24 7.37 -14.07
CA LYS A 315 15.64 7.65 -15.39
C LYS A 315 14.24 8.25 -15.29
N THR A 316 13.61 8.17 -14.12
CA THR A 316 12.24 8.67 -13.89
C THR A 316 12.20 9.97 -13.08
N LEU A 317 13.37 10.48 -12.67
CA LEU A 317 13.50 11.80 -12.04
C LEU A 317 13.06 12.90 -13.03
N THR A 318 12.48 13.99 -12.50
CA THR A 318 11.87 15.15 -13.19
C THR A 318 10.37 15.05 -13.46
N SER A 319 9.72 16.18 -13.78
CA SER A 319 8.31 16.26 -14.17
C SER A 319 8.01 15.72 -15.56
N LYS A 320 9.03 15.53 -16.41
CA LYS A 320 8.85 15.05 -17.78
C LYS A 320 8.41 13.58 -17.79
N MET A 321 7.47 13.26 -18.68
CA MET A 321 7.05 11.88 -18.93
C MET A 321 8.12 11.18 -19.76
N SER A 322 8.70 10.11 -19.21
CA SER A 322 9.69 9.30 -19.92
C SER A 322 9.03 8.55 -21.09
N PRO A 323 9.76 8.17 -22.14
CA PRO A 323 9.23 7.32 -23.21
C PRO A 323 8.64 6.02 -22.68
N ILE A 324 9.33 5.40 -21.70
CA ILE A 324 8.86 4.18 -21.02
C ILE A 324 7.48 4.41 -20.43
N PHE A 325 7.30 5.49 -19.64
CA PHE A 325 6.01 5.82 -19.04
C PHE A 325 4.89 5.96 -20.08
N LYS A 326 5.17 6.63 -21.21
CA LYS A 326 4.17 6.84 -22.26
C LYS A 326 3.76 5.52 -22.90
N ILE A 327 4.74 4.69 -23.26
CA ILE A 327 4.52 3.40 -23.93
C ILE A 327 3.74 2.46 -23.01
N THR A 328 4.20 2.28 -21.78
CA THR A 328 3.55 1.39 -20.81
C THR A 328 2.15 1.85 -20.47
N SER A 329 1.93 3.15 -20.24
CA SER A 329 0.61 3.69 -19.93
C SER A 329 -0.36 3.47 -21.09
N VAL A 330 0.06 3.73 -22.34
CA VAL A 330 -0.78 3.48 -23.53
C VAL A 330 -1.10 2.00 -23.66
N LEU A 331 -0.11 1.11 -23.52
CA LEU A 331 -0.34 -0.34 -23.57
C LEU A 331 -1.33 -0.80 -22.50
N ILE A 332 -1.21 -0.30 -21.28
CA ILE A 332 -2.12 -0.65 -20.19
C ILE A 332 -3.53 -0.16 -20.46
N TRP A 333 -3.71 1.07 -20.96
CA TRP A 333 -5.03 1.59 -21.30
C TRP A 333 -5.68 0.81 -22.45
N ILE A 334 -4.90 0.45 -23.48
CA ILE A 334 -5.39 -0.39 -24.58
C ILE A 334 -5.83 -1.77 -24.04
N ASN A 335 -5.01 -2.41 -23.19
CA ASN A 335 -5.35 -3.69 -22.59
C ASN A 335 -6.60 -3.60 -21.71
N ILE A 336 -6.68 -2.60 -20.83
CA ILE A 336 -7.85 -2.39 -19.97
C ILE A 336 -9.12 -2.18 -20.82
N LEU A 337 -9.07 -1.33 -21.84
CA LEU A 337 -10.22 -1.07 -22.70
C LEU A 337 -10.64 -2.31 -23.49
N ALA A 338 -9.70 -3.00 -24.12
CA ALA A 338 -9.98 -4.20 -24.90
C ALA A 338 -10.61 -5.29 -24.04
N PHE A 339 -10.04 -5.56 -22.86
CA PHE A 339 -10.55 -6.59 -21.96
C PHE A 339 -11.90 -6.19 -21.34
N ALA A 340 -12.12 -4.91 -21.05
CA ALA A 340 -13.42 -4.41 -20.59
C ALA A 340 -14.51 -4.56 -21.64
N VAL A 341 -14.22 -4.29 -22.91
CA VAL A 341 -15.17 -4.49 -24.01
C VAL A 341 -15.47 -5.98 -24.20
N ILE A 342 -14.45 -6.84 -24.22
CA ILE A 342 -14.64 -8.29 -24.36
C ILE A 342 -15.46 -8.84 -23.18
N SER A 343 -15.12 -8.42 -21.95
CA SER A 343 -15.88 -8.80 -20.75
C SER A 343 -17.33 -8.37 -20.85
N TYR A 344 -17.62 -7.12 -21.22
CA TYR A 344 -18.99 -6.66 -21.40
C TYR A 344 -19.75 -7.50 -22.44
N LEU A 345 -19.15 -7.75 -23.61
CA LEU A 345 -19.75 -8.57 -24.67
C LEU A 345 -19.98 -10.02 -24.22
N ASN A 346 -19.12 -10.58 -23.36
CA ASN A 346 -19.37 -11.87 -22.73
C ASN A 346 -20.60 -11.84 -21.83
N GLN A 347 -20.75 -10.79 -21.00
CA GLN A 347 -21.86 -10.68 -20.04
C GLN A 347 -23.22 -10.48 -20.72
N VAL A 348 -23.24 -9.92 -21.94
CA VAL A 348 -24.46 -9.82 -22.76
C VAL A 348 -24.63 -10.97 -23.76
N ASN A 349 -23.82 -12.04 -23.64
CA ASN A 349 -23.84 -13.25 -24.46
C ASN A 349 -23.59 -13.05 -25.97
N TYR A 350 -22.87 -11.99 -26.37
CA TYR A 350 -22.39 -11.85 -27.76
C TYR A 350 -21.08 -12.61 -28.00
N LEU A 351 -20.25 -12.75 -26.97
CA LEU A 351 -18.99 -13.49 -26.98
C LEU A 351 -18.98 -14.49 -25.82
N HIS A 352 -18.08 -15.48 -25.88
CA HIS A 352 -17.83 -16.43 -24.78
C HIS A 352 -16.33 -16.64 -24.58
N ILE A 353 -15.56 -15.55 -24.63
CA ILE A 353 -14.10 -15.60 -24.50
C ILE A 353 -13.73 -15.65 -23.03
N LEU A 354 -13.30 -16.82 -22.55
CA LEU A 354 -12.74 -16.99 -21.22
C LEU A 354 -11.22 -17.09 -21.31
N ILE A 355 -10.53 -16.41 -20.40
CA ILE A 355 -9.08 -16.55 -20.25
C ILE A 355 -8.87 -17.41 -19.02
N LEU A 356 -8.47 -18.66 -19.25
CA LEU A 356 -8.16 -19.62 -18.17
C LEU A 356 -9.37 -19.81 -17.23
N ASN A 357 -10.54 -19.99 -17.84
CA ASN A 357 -11.84 -20.14 -17.18
C ASN A 357 -12.28 -18.93 -16.33
N GLN A 358 -11.69 -17.76 -16.55
CA GLN A 358 -12.09 -16.51 -15.92
C GLN A 358 -12.53 -15.48 -16.96
N ASP A 359 -13.37 -14.55 -16.52
CA ASP A 359 -13.69 -13.36 -17.29
C ASP A 359 -12.41 -12.55 -17.56
N PRO A 360 -12.22 -11.99 -18.78
CA PRO A 360 -11.02 -11.25 -19.13
C PRO A 360 -10.67 -10.13 -18.13
N THR A 361 -11.64 -9.34 -17.65
CA THR A 361 -11.33 -8.25 -16.72
C THR A 361 -10.94 -8.73 -15.34
N VAL A 362 -11.54 -9.82 -14.85
CA VAL A 362 -11.19 -10.44 -13.58
C VAL A 362 -9.76 -11.01 -13.64
N PHE A 363 -9.43 -11.65 -14.76
CA PHE A 363 -8.07 -12.10 -15.06
C PHE A 363 -7.08 -10.92 -15.06
N LEU A 364 -7.44 -9.83 -15.76
CA LEU A 364 -6.60 -8.65 -15.89
C LEU A 364 -6.34 -7.99 -14.52
N ALA A 365 -7.38 -7.86 -13.70
CA ALA A 365 -7.27 -7.33 -12.34
C ALA A 365 -6.34 -8.18 -11.48
N SER A 366 -6.51 -9.50 -11.54
CA SER A 366 -5.66 -10.46 -10.81
C SER A 366 -4.19 -10.34 -11.25
N LEU A 367 -3.92 -10.25 -12.55
CA LEU A 367 -2.57 -10.12 -13.05
C LEU A 367 -1.93 -8.77 -12.68
N TYR A 368 -2.61 -7.65 -12.91
CA TYR A 368 -2.01 -6.33 -12.72
C TYR A 368 -1.96 -5.90 -11.24
N PHE A 369 -3.06 -6.06 -10.50
CA PHE A 369 -3.16 -5.55 -9.13
C PHE A 369 -2.76 -6.59 -8.09
N ASN A 370 -3.01 -7.89 -8.32
CA ASN A 370 -2.64 -8.92 -7.35
C ASN A 370 -1.26 -9.51 -7.64
N PHE A 371 -0.73 -9.47 -8.86
CA PHE A 371 0.61 -10.01 -9.14
C PHE A 371 1.64 -8.91 -9.44
N VAL A 372 1.51 -8.22 -10.58
CA VAL A 372 2.52 -7.26 -11.07
C VAL A 372 2.77 -6.12 -10.06
N TRP A 373 1.73 -5.65 -9.37
CA TRP A 373 1.86 -4.59 -8.39
C TRP A 373 2.72 -4.99 -7.17
N TYR A 374 2.54 -6.20 -6.63
CA TYR A 374 3.36 -6.67 -5.51
C TYR A 374 4.81 -6.94 -5.93
N ILE A 375 5.03 -7.43 -7.16
CA ILE A 375 6.38 -7.52 -7.73
C ILE A 375 7.04 -6.13 -7.79
N GLN A 376 6.32 -5.09 -8.20
CA GLN A 376 6.85 -3.72 -8.16
C GLN A 376 7.15 -3.23 -6.75
N PHE A 377 6.30 -3.57 -5.77
CA PHE A 377 6.54 -3.26 -4.36
C PHE A 377 7.83 -3.89 -3.85
N LEU A 378 8.07 -5.18 -4.16
CA LEU A 378 9.32 -5.86 -3.82
C LEU A 378 10.53 -5.22 -4.51
N LEU A 379 10.35 -4.75 -5.75
CA LEU A 379 11.41 -4.17 -6.58
C LEU A 379 11.62 -2.65 -6.41
N ILE A 380 11.01 -2.02 -5.39
CA ILE A 380 11.28 -0.61 -5.03
C ILE A 380 12.79 -0.29 -4.93
N PRO A 381 13.67 -1.16 -4.38
CA PRO A 381 15.10 -0.86 -4.30
C PRO A 381 15.77 -0.66 -5.67
N PHE A 382 15.17 -1.19 -6.74
CA PHE A 382 15.67 -1.07 -8.11
C PHE A 382 14.92 -0.02 -8.92
N PHE A 383 13.59 0.02 -8.84
CA PHE A 383 12.77 0.94 -9.61
C PHE A 383 12.60 2.31 -8.95
N GLY A 384 12.81 2.39 -7.64
CA GLY A 384 12.46 3.55 -6.84
C GLY A 384 11.06 3.47 -6.25
N ASP A 385 10.77 4.43 -5.38
CA ASP A 385 9.47 4.63 -4.75
C ASP A 385 8.42 5.08 -5.79
N TYR A 386 7.16 4.72 -5.57
CA TYR A 386 6.03 4.98 -6.50
C TYR A 386 6.32 4.53 -7.95
N ALA A 387 6.99 3.39 -8.14
CA ALA A 387 7.29 2.84 -9.46
C ALA A 387 6.02 2.66 -10.34
N CYS A 388 4.90 2.27 -9.72
CA CYS A 388 3.60 2.11 -10.39
C CYS A 388 3.14 3.38 -11.12
N VAL A 389 3.45 4.55 -10.56
CA VAL A 389 3.20 5.86 -11.13
C VAL A 389 4.32 6.27 -12.07
N ASN A 390 5.58 6.14 -11.66
CA ASN A 390 6.71 6.64 -12.42
C ASN A 390 6.94 5.89 -13.74
N HIS A 391 6.50 4.63 -13.81
CA HIS A 391 6.57 3.78 -14.99
C HIS A 391 5.23 3.62 -15.70
N GLY A 392 4.18 4.35 -15.30
CA GLY A 392 2.87 4.30 -15.99
C GLY A 392 2.18 2.94 -15.91
N LEU A 393 2.55 2.11 -14.92
CA LEU A 393 2.06 0.74 -14.79
C LEU A 393 0.68 0.65 -14.12
N CYS A 394 0.28 1.70 -13.40
CA CYS A 394 -1.02 1.79 -12.76
C CYS A 394 -2.00 2.57 -13.66
N GLY A 395 -2.89 1.86 -14.35
CA GLY A 395 -3.97 2.47 -15.13
C GLY A 395 -4.80 3.44 -14.29
N TRP A 396 -5.15 3.01 -13.07
CA TRP A 396 -5.86 3.84 -12.09
C TRP A 396 -5.10 5.12 -11.70
N GLY A 397 -3.79 5.01 -11.49
CA GLY A 397 -2.94 6.17 -11.20
C GLY A 397 -2.88 7.15 -12.36
N THR A 398 -2.66 6.66 -13.58
CA THR A 398 -2.58 7.52 -14.78
C THR A 398 -3.92 8.19 -15.12
N TYR A 399 -5.05 7.53 -14.86
CA TYR A 399 -6.39 8.14 -14.94
C TYR A 399 -6.49 9.39 -14.07
N ASN A 400 -6.21 9.22 -12.77
CA ASN A 400 -6.35 10.30 -11.80
C ASN A 400 -5.31 11.41 -12.03
N GLN A 401 -4.14 11.07 -12.55
CA GLN A 401 -3.11 12.04 -12.95
C GLN A 401 -3.52 12.89 -14.15
N LEU A 402 -4.22 12.31 -15.11
CA LEU A 402 -4.79 13.06 -16.24
C LEU A 402 -5.75 14.14 -15.74
N PHE A 403 -6.77 13.77 -14.95
CA PHE A 403 -7.74 14.74 -14.43
C PHE A 403 -7.10 15.73 -13.45
N SER A 404 -6.13 15.29 -12.64
CA SER A 404 -5.30 16.17 -11.82
C SER A 404 -4.54 17.22 -12.63
N TYR A 405 -4.02 16.82 -13.79
CA TYR A 405 -3.30 17.73 -14.67
C TYR A 405 -4.24 18.68 -15.41
N LEU A 406 -5.47 18.27 -15.71
CA LEU A 406 -6.49 19.16 -16.28
C LEU A 406 -7.04 20.15 -15.25
N GLY A 407 -7.15 19.73 -13.99
CA GLY A 407 -7.72 20.52 -12.90
C GLY A 407 -6.86 21.66 -12.36
N PRO A 408 -7.38 22.46 -11.41
CA PRO A 408 -6.65 23.55 -10.77
C PRO A 408 -5.47 23.11 -9.91
N PHE A 409 -5.36 21.82 -9.57
CA PHE A 409 -4.36 21.31 -8.66
C PHE A 409 -2.91 21.61 -9.11
N LYS A 410 -2.15 22.27 -8.23
CA LYS A 410 -0.72 22.56 -8.37
C LYS A 410 -0.10 22.92 -7.03
N LEU A 411 1.22 22.88 -6.97
CA LEU A 411 1.99 23.42 -5.85
C LEU A 411 2.35 24.88 -6.16
N LYS A 412 2.28 25.75 -5.16
CA LYS A 412 2.70 27.15 -5.27
C LYS A 412 3.71 27.49 -4.19
N VAL A 413 4.49 28.52 -4.43
CA VAL A 413 5.36 29.12 -3.42
C VAL A 413 4.83 30.48 -2.98
N LYS A 414 5.05 30.82 -1.70
CA LYS A 414 4.72 32.15 -1.17
C LYS A 414 5.63 33.21 -1.78
N ASP A 415 6.92 32.89 -1.86
CA ASP A 415 7.94 33.75 -2.45
C ASP A 415 8.96 32.95 -3.30
N PRO A 416 9.07 33.21 -4.62
CA PRO A 416 10.08 32.59 -5.48
C PRO A 416 11.54 32.89 -5.07
N SER A 417 11.81 34.04 -4.45
CA SER A 417 13.17 34.45 -4.09
C SER A 417 13.77 33.56 -2.99
N THR A 418 12.93 33.12 -2.05
CA THR A 418 13.28 32.12 -1.04
C THR A 418 13.71 30.78 -1.66
N CYS A 419 13.13 30.39 -2.80
CA CYS A 419 13.57 29.18 -3.52
C CYS A 419 14.91 29.36 -4.25
N LEU A 420 15.26 30.59 -4.62
CA LEU A 420 16.55 30.91 -5.23
C LEU A 420 17.68 30.76 -4.20
N SER A 421 17.48 31.27 -2.98
CA SER A 421 18.48 31.24 -1.90
C SER A 421 18.57 29.91 -1.13
N CYS A 422 17.57 29.02 -1.27
CA CYS A 422 17.55 27.72 -0.59
C CYS A 422 18.71 26.79 -1.03
N LYS A 423 19.62 26.47 -0.11
CA LYS A 423 20.79 25.61 -0.37
C LYS A 423 20.49 24.11 -0.30
N THR A 424 19.60 23.67 0.59
CA THR A 424 19.44 22.24 0.94
C THR A 424 18.57 21.45 -0.04
N VAL A 425 17.57 22.12 -0.63
CA VAL A 425 16.60 21.58 -1.60
C VAL A 425 15.89 20.31 -1.09
N ASP A 426 15.57 20.30 0.20
CA ASP A 426 15.01 19.13 0.88
C ASP A 426 13.64 18.73 0.31
N CYS A 427 12.87 19.69 -0.21
CA CYS A 427 11.59 19.43 -0.88
C CYS A 427 11.71 18.50 -2.10
N ALA A 428 12.77 18.67 -2.91
CA ALA A 428 13.05 17.77 -4.02
C ALA A 428 13.50 16.41 -3.49
N LYS A 429 14.29 16.40 -2.40
CA LYS A 429 14.80 15.18 -1.76
C LYS A 429 13.69 14.27 -1.25
N ALA A 430 12.72 14.88 -0.59
CA ALA A 430 11.54 14.26 0.01
C ALA A 430 10.58 13.66 -1.01
N CYS A 431 10.53 14.21 -2.24
CA CYS A 431 9.50 13.86 -3.21
C CYS A 431 9.51 12.36 -3.57
N PRO A 432 8.45 11.60 -3.23
CA PRO A 432 8.41 10.15 -3.44
C PRO A 432 8.43 9.76 -4.92
N VAL A 433 7.90 10.60 -5.79
CA VAL A 433 7.85 10.42 -7.24
C VAL A 433 9.03 11.10 -7.99
N GLY A 434 10.05 11.55 -7.27
CA GLY A 434 11.30 12.01 -7.88
C GLY A 434 11.21 13.31 -8.70
N LEU A 435 10.29 14.21 -8.37
CA LEU A 435 10.09 15.49 -9.10
C LEU A 435 11.15 16.54 -8.73
N THR A 436 12.39 16.31 -9.14
CA THR A 436 13.55 17.12 -8.75
C THR A 436 13.59 18.52 -9.37
N ASP A 437 12.90 18.74 -10.47
CA ASP A 437 12.80 20.00 -11.21
C ASP A 437 11.74 20.97 -10.65
N MET A 438 11.09 20.63 -9.53
CA MET A 438 10.12 21.50 -8.86
C MET A 438 10.70 22.86 -8.49
N ARG A 439 11.96 22.90 -8.02
CA ARG A 439 12.63 24.15 -7.63
C ARG A 439 12.75 25.11 -8.80
N ALA A 440 13.17 24.62 -9.96
CA ALA A 440 13.30 25.45 -11.16
C ALA A 440 11.94 26.03 -11.59
N SER A 441 10.87 25.25 -11.46
CA SER A 441 9.51 25.73 -11.75
C SER A 441 9.03 26.78 -10.75
N PHE A 442 9.31 26.60 -9.46
CA PHE A 442 8.99 27.59 -8.43
C PHE A 442 9.70 28.91 -8.66
N ILE A 443 11.00 28.89 -8.98
CA ILE A 443 11.78 30.09 -9.28
C ILE A 443 11.23 30.80 -10.52
N LYS A 444 10.95 30.05 -11.60
CA LYS A 444 10.54 30.64 -12.89
C LYS A 444 9.08 31.11 -12.92
N LYS A 445 8.16 30.40 -12.26
CA LYS A 445 6.71 30.58 -12.42
C LYS A 445 5.98 30.87 -11.11
N GLY A 446 6.63 30.71 -9.96
CA GLY A 446 5.96 30.70 -8.65
C GLY A 446 5.06 29.47 -8.41
N GLU A 447 5.03 28.52 -9.35
CA GLU A 447 4.18 27.33 -9.27
C GLU A 447 4.79 26.12 -9.97
N PHE A 448 4.37 24.94 -9.51
CA PHE A 448 4.77 23.65 -10.05
C PHE A 448 3.54 22.77 -10.28
N LYS A 449 3.39 22.33 -11.52
CA LYS A 449 2.32 21.43 -11.96
C LYS A 449 2.91 20.37 -12.86
N ALA A 450 2.71 19.10 -12.52
CA ALA A 450 3.28 17.97 -13.24
C ALA A 450 2.28 16.80 -13.23
N PHE A 451 2.22 16.09 -14.36
CA PHE A 451 1.37 14.90 -14.51
C PHE A 451 1.65 13.85 -13.42
N LYS A 452 2.94 13.59 -13.15
CA LYS A 452 3.38 12.61 -12.14
C LYS A 452 3.18 13.06 -10.69
N CYS A 453 2.71 14.28 -10.42
CA CYS A 453 2.55 14.76 -9.05
C CYS A 453 1.37 14.07 -8.35
N VAL A 454 1.68 13.18 -7.41
CA VAL A 454 0.69 12.43 -6.59
C VAL A 454 0.16 13.20 -5.39
N GLY A 455 0.62 14.44 -5.17
CA GLY A 455 0.14 15.26 -4.06
C GLY A 455 0.43 14.73 -2.65
N ALA A 456 1.51 13.94 -2.46
CA ALA A 456 1.88 13.34 -1.18
C ALA A 456 2.23 14.33 -0.05
N GLY A 457 2.46 15.62 -0.38
CA GLY A 457 2.68 16.68 0.61
C GLY A 457 4.04 16.67 1.32
N GLU A 458 4.90 15.68 1.08
CA GLU A 458 6.20 15.59 1.76
C GLU A 458 7.15 16.74 1.40
N CYS A 459 7.09 17.23 0.15
CA CYS A 459 7.84 18.41 -0.26
C CYS A 459 7.47 19.68 0.52
N ILE A 460 6.24 19.76 1.05
CA ILE A 460 5.76 20.86 1.89
C ILE A 460 6.26 20.68 3.32
N GLU A 461 6.21 19.45 3.82
CA GLU A 461 6.66 19.09 5.16
C GLU A 461 8.16 19.29 5.35
N ASP A 462 8.96 18.93 4.34
CA ASP A 462 10.42 19.02 4.37
C ASP A 462 10.94 20.38 3.86
N CYS A 463 10.07 21.32 3.50
CA CYS A 463 10.52 22.66 3.13
C CYS A 463 11.03 23.42 4.36
N PRO A 464 12.32 23.78 4.46
CA PRO A 464 12.88 24.42 5.65
C PRO A 464 12.31 25.83 5.91
N TYR A 465 11.76 26.48 4.88
CA TYR A 465 11.22 27.85 4.94
C TYR A 465 9.69 27.90 4.95
N ASP A 466 8.99 26.77 5.01
CA ASP A 466 7.53 26.71 4.90
C ASP A 466 6.97 27.50 3.70
N ASN A 467 7.69 27.45 2.58
CA ASN A 467 7.41 28.30 1.43
C ASN A 467 6.42 27.66 0.44
N ILE A 468 6.26 26.34 0.46
CA ILE A 468 5.45 25.59 -0.51
C ILE A 468 4.06 25.33 0.07
N PHE A 469 3.01 25.51 -0.72
CA PHE A 469 1.63 25.18 -0.34
C PHE A 469 0.84 24.60 -1.51
N ILE A 470 -0.28 23.93 -1.19
CA ILE A 470 -1.19 23.33 -2.19
C ILE A 470 -2.17 24.39 -2.68
N TYR A 471 -2.31 24.48 -4.00
CA TYR A 471 -3.36 25.23 -4.66
C TYR A 471 -4.28 24.26 -5.40
N ASP A 472 -5.52 24.13 -4.94
CA ASP A 472 -6.50 23.17 -5.46
C ASP A 472 -7.86 23.85 -5.74
N GLY A 473 -8.90 23.04 -5.92
CA GLY A 473 -10.27 23.49 -6.16
C GLY A 473 -10.78 24.42 -5.06
N ARG A 474 -10.42 24.23 -3.79
CA ARG A 474 -10.85 25.09 -2.68
C ARG A 474 -10.30 26.51 -2.85
N ALA A 475 -9.02 26.61 -3.17
CA ALA A 475 -8.37 27.90 -3.43
C ALA A 475 -8.92 28.59 -4.68
N SER A 476 -9.27 27.80 -5.71
CA SER A 476 -9.85 28.29 -6.96
C SER A 476 -11.27 28.84 -6.74
N ILE A 477 -12.12 28.10 -6.02
CA ILE A 477 -13.48 28.54 -5.66
C ILE A 477 -13.42 29.79 -4.79
N ARG A 478 -12.52 29.85 -3.79
CA ARG A 478 -12.36 31.04 -2.94
C ARG A 478 -11.99 32.28 -3.76
N LYS A 479 -11.07 32.14 -4.71
CA LYS A 479 -10.67 33.23 -5.62
C LYS A 479 -11.82 33.68 -6.53
N MET A 480 -12.63 32.74 -7.00
CA MET A 480 -13.80 33.03 -7.83
C MET A 480 -14.85 33.80 -7.02
N MET A 481 -15.17 33.34 -5.81
CA MET A 481 -16.12 34.01 -4.92
C MET A 481 -15.66 35.41 -4.52
N SER A 482 -14.37 35.61 -4.24
CA SER A 482 -13.85 36.94 -3.91
C SER A 482 -13.96 37.91 -5.09
N LYS A 483 -13.69 37.45 -6.31
CA LYS A 483 -13.85 38.26 -7.53
C LYS A 483 -15.31 38.63 -7.81
N LEU A 484 -16.23 37.71 -7.56
CA LEU A 484 -17.67 37.98 -7.68
C LEU A 484 -18.14 39.02 -6.65
N ARG A 485 -17.63 38.96 -5.41
CA ARG A 485 -17.94 39.98 -4.39
C ARG A 485 -17.37 41.36 -4.68
N SER A 486 -16.24 41.46 -5.37
CA SER A 486 -15.68 42.77 -5.76
C SER A 486 -16.37 43.41 -6.97
N LEU A 487 -17.22 42.66 -7.67
CA LEU A 487 -18.00 43.15 -8.82
C LEU A 487 -19.42 43.57 -8.43
N ARG A 488 -19.85 43.27 -7.20
CA ARG A 488 -21.13 43.67 -6.61
C ARG A 488 -20.87 44.79 -5.61
#